data_AF-A0A545UAN6-F1
#
_entry.id   AF-A0A545UAN6-F1
#
_cell.length_a   1.000
_cell.length_b   1.000
_cell.length_c   1.000
_cell.angle_alpha   90.00
_cell.angle_beta   90.00
_cell.angle_gamma   90.00
#
_symmetry.space_group_name_H-M   'P 1'
#
loop_
_entity.id
_entity.type
_entity.pdbx_description
1 polymer ?
#
loop_
_entity_poly.entity_id
_entity_poly.type
_entity_poly.pdbx_seq_one_letter_code
_entity_poly.pdbx_strand_id
1 'polypeptide(L)'
;MSEQILKVEADPRDQACIQITLRHSPRKFQFWRSATPQVVVYKGHGNNWYRLPSFKPAPSRLIPLLKAISYGPQFKHLRYRIYN
;
A
#
# COMPACT_ATOMS: atom_id res chain seq x y z
N MET A 1 -11.01 -4.48 7.53
CA MET A 1 -9.86 -3.85 8.20
C MET A 1 -9.91 -2.36 7.88
N SER A 2 -9.28 -1.52 8.68
CA SER A 2 -9.07 -0.11 8.29
C SER A 2 -7.66 0.03 7.78
N GLU A 3 -7.49 0.63 6.61
CA GLU A 3 -6.21 0.84 5.98
C GLU A 3 -5.79 2.31 6.12
N GLN A 4 -4.59 2.54 6.67
CA GLN A 4 -3.97 3.86 6.74
C GLN A 4 -2.72 3.88 5.87
N ILE A 5 -2.62 4.88 4.99
CA ILE A 5 -1.43 5.11 4.18
C ILE A 5 -0.37 5.77 5.08
N LEU A 6 0.79 5.15 5.22
CA LEU A 6 1.91 5.71 5.99
C LEU A 6 2.95 6.37 5.10
N LYS A 7 3.21 5.79 3.92
CA LYS A 7 4.27 6.25 3.01
C LYS A 7 3.98 5.81 1.58
N VAL A 8 4.35 6.66 0.63
CA VAL A 8 4.37 6.35 -0.81
C VAL A 8 5.70 6.83 -1.36
N GLU A 9 6.45 5.95 -2.03
CA GLU A 9 7.78 6.24 -2.57
C GLU A 9 8.02 5.51 -3.89
N ALA A 10 9.00 5.99 -4.67
CA ALA A 10 9.47 5.30 -5.86
C ALA A 10 10.17 3.99 -5.44
N ASP A 11 10.06 2.94 -6.25
CA ASP A 11 10.89 1.77 -6.00
C ASP A 11 12.35 2.06 -6.36
N PRO A 12 13.32 1.74 -5.48
CA PRO A 12 14.73 2.07 -5.71
C PRO A 12 15.38 1.24 -6.82
N ARG A 13 14.76 0.13 -7.25
CA ARG A 13 15.32 -0.80 -8.24
C ARG A 13 14.58 -0.78 -9.57
N ASP A 14 13.31 -0.35 -9.57
CA ASP A 14 12.44 -0.38 -10.73
C ASP A 14 11.66 0.93 -10.83
N GLN A 15 12.06 1.80 -11.75
CA GLN A 15 11.46 3.13 -11.94
C GLN A 15 9.98 3.08 -12.35
N ALA A 16 9.50 1.96 -12.89
CA ALA A 16 8.09 1.79 -13.21
C ALA A 16 7.26 1.45 -11.96
N CYS A 17 7.87 0.92 -10.90
CA CYS A 17 7.18 0.52 -9.68
C CYS A 17 7.16 1.62 -8.62
N ILE A 18 6.12 1.59 -7.79
CA ILE A 18 6.07 2.36 -6.54
C ILE A 18 5.94 1.43 -5.35
N GLN A 19 6.41 1.90 -4.19
CA GLN A 19 6.24 1.26 -2.90
C GLN A 19 5.23 2.04 -2.06
N ILE A 20 4.22 1.33 -1.55
CA ILE A 20 3.17 1.87 -0.68
C ILE A 20 3.22 1.13 0.65
N THR A 21 3.47 1.88 1.72
CA THR A 21 3.43 1.36 3.08
C THR A 21 2.06 1.61 3.68
N LEU A 22 1.33 0.53 3.98
CA LEU A 22 0.02 0.57 4.63
C LEU A 22 0.11 0.03 6.05
N ARG A 23 -0.61 0.66 6.97
CA ARG A 23 -0.95 0.10 8.28
C ARG A 23 -2.35 -0.49 8.22
N HIS A 24 -2.44 -1.80 8.43
CA HIS A 24 -3.69 -2.52 8.57
C HIS A 24 -4.09 -2.55 10.03
N SER A 25 -5.11 -1.77 10.37
CA SER A 25 -5.71 -1.78 11.69
C SER A 25 -6.83 -2.82 11.74
N PRO A 26 -6.90 -3.65 12.80
CA PRO A 26 -8.02 -4.54 13.01
C PRO A 26 -9.30 -3.72 13.18
N ARG A 27 -10.45 -4.32 12.80
CA ARG A 27 -11.74 -3.64 12.99
C ARG A 27 -12.03 -3.57 14.49
N LYS A 28 -12.60 -2.44 14.93
CA LYS A 28 -12.95 -2.15 16.34
C LYS A 28 -13.74 -3.28 17.01
N PHE A 29 -14.55 -4.04 16.27
CA PHE A 29 -15.37 -5.14 16.80
C PHE A 29 -14.58 -6.41 17.19
N GLN A 30 -13.26 -6.44 16.99
CA GLN A 30 -12.41 -7.56 17.37
C GLN A 30 -11.79 -7.37 18.77
N PHE A 31 -12.55 -6.76 19.70
CA PHE A 31 -12.12 -6.40 21.07
C PHE A 31 -11.55 -7.59 21.88
N TRP A 32 -11.91 -8.82 21.53
CA TRP A 32 -11.55 -10.03 22.27
C TRP A 32 -10.26 -10.70 21.80
N ARG A 33 -9.64 -10.21 20.72
CA ARG A 33 -8.30 -10.66 20.29
C ARG A 33 -7.42 -9.43 20.21
N SER A 34 -6.27 -9.46 20.88
CA SER A 34 -5.20 -8.47 20.77
C SER A 34 -4.68 -8.40 19.34
N ALA A 35 -5.49 -7.86 18.45
CA ALA A 35 -5.17 -7.76 17.06
C ALA A 35 -4.24 -6.55 16.92
N THR A 36 -2.97 -6.82 16.67
CA THR A 36 -1.96 -5.79 16.53
C THR A 36 -2.05 -5.18 15.13
N PRO A 37 -1.89 -3.85 15.00
CA PRO A 37 -1.81 -3.22 13.69
C PRO A 37 -0.60 -3.76 12.94
N GLN A 38 -0.80 -4.17 11.69
CA GLN A 38 0.26 -4.71 10.85
C GLN A 38 0.70 -3.67 9.82
N VAL A 39 2.00 -3.36 9.80
CA VAL A 39 2.60 -2.50 8.77
C VAL A 39 3.12 -3.38 7.64
N VAL A 40 2.73 -3.04 6.41
CA VAL A 40 2.99 -3.85 5.23
C VAL A 40 3.38 -2.94 4.08
N VAL A 41 4.44 -3.31 3.37
CA VAL A 41 4.87 -2.61 2.16
C VAL A 41 4.39 -3.38 0.93
N TYR A 42 3.73 -2.68 0.02
CA TYR A 42 3.31 -3.19 -1.27
C TYR A 42 4.14 -2.54 -2.38
N LYS A 43 4.71 -3.36 -3.25
CA LYS A 43 5.40 -2.92 -4.48
C LYS A 43 4.55 -3.28 -5.68
N GLY A 44 4.40 -2.38 -6.63
CA GLY A 44 3.71 -2.71 -7.86
C GLY A 44 3.52 -1.54 -8.82
N HIS A 45 2.90 -1.89 -9.95
CA HIS A 45 2.49 -0.97 -11.00
C HIS A 45 1.22 -1.53 -11.66
N GLY A 46 0.26 -0.64 -11.97
CA GLY A 46 -1.00 -1.02 -12.61
C GLY A 46 -1.84 -1.97 -11.75
N ASN A 47 -2.04 -3.19 -12.25
CA ASN A 47 -2.80 -4.25 -11.57
C ASN A 47 -1.88 -5.27 -10.85
N ASN A 48 -0.56 -5.18 -11.03
CA ASN A 48 0.39 -6.15 -10.51
C ASN A 48 1.01 -5.61 -9.22
N TRP A 49 0.58 -6.17 -8.09
CA TRP A 49 1.00 -5.72 -6.75
C TRP A 49 1.44 -6.90 -5.90
N TYR A 50 2.51 -6.72 -5.13
CA TYR A 50 3.13 -7.75 -4.31
C TYR A 50 3.52 -7.19 -2.94
N ARG A 51 3.48 -8.03 -1.91
CA ARG A 51 3.93 -7.72 -0.55
C ARG A 51 5.43 -7.95 -0.43
N LEU A 52 6.17 -6.93 -0.01
CA LEU A 52 7.58 -7.07 0.36
C LEU A 52 7.75 -7.57 1.81
N PRO A 53 8.82 -8.32 2.12
CA PRO A 53 9.83 -8.86 1.20
C PRO A 53 9.41 -10.17 0.52
N SER A 54 8.25 -10.74 0.89
CA SER A 54 7.84 -12.09 0.50
C SER A 54 7.44 -12.30 -0.97
N PHE A 55 7.41 -11.22 -1.78
CA PHE A 55 6.92 -11.19 -3.17
C PHE A 55 5.57 -11.90 -3.41
N LYS A 56 4.78 -12.13 -2.35
CA LYS A 56 3.44 -12.71 -2.45
C LYS A 56 2.49 -11.69 -3.07
N PRO A 57 1.55 -12.09 -3.94
CA PRO A 57 0.59 -11.17 -4.52
C PRO A 57 -0.21 -10.44 -3.43
N ALA A 58 -0.48 -9.16 -3.66
CA ALA A 58 -1.31 -8.37 -2.77
C ALA A 58 -2.74 -8.93 -2.75
N PRO A 59 -3.46 -8.85 -1.62
CA PRO A 59 -4.87 -9.21 -1.56
C PRO A 59 -5.67 -8.47 -2.63
N SER A 60 -6.49 -9.19 -3.40
CA SER A 60 -7.29 -8.63 -4.50
C SER A 60 -8.13 -7.42 -4.08
N ARG A 61 -8.68 -7.44 -2.86
CA ARG A 61 -9.44 -6.33 -2.26
C ARG A 61 -8.65 -5.01 -2.12
N LEU A 62 -7.31 -5.08 -2.06
CA LEU A 62 -6.45 -3.90 -1.91
C LEU A 62 -5.98 -3.35 -3.26
N ILE A 63 -6.03 -4.14 -4.34
CA ILE A 63 -5.57 -3.71 -5.66
C ILE A 63 -6.24 -2.40 -6.12
N PRO A 64 -7.56 -2.19 -5.98
CA PRO A 64 -8.19 -0.92 -6.36
C PRO A 64 -7.64 0.26 -5.56
N LEU A 65 -7.40 0.09 -4.26
CA LEU A 65 -6.84 1.14 -3.41
C LEU A 65 -5.39 1.44 -3.81
N LEU A 66 -4.55 0.42 -3.98
CA LEU A 66 -3.15 0.59 -4.38
C LEU A 66 -3.04 1.28 -5.75
N LYS A 67 -3.89 0.89 -6.71
CA LYS A 67 -4.01 1.55 -8.02
C LYS A 67 -4.47 2.99 -7.89
N ALA A 68 -5.46 3.27 -7.05
CA ALA A 68 -5.92 4.63 -6.79
C ALA A 68 -4.81 5.48 -6.18
N ILE A 69 -4.03 4.97 -5.22
CA ILE A 69 -2.87 5.69 -4.66
C ILE A 69 -1.82 5.96 -5.74
N SER A 70 -1.58 4.99 -6.62
CA SER A 70 -0.58 5.09 -7.69
C SER A 70 -0.90 6.11 -8.77
N TYR A 71 -2.16 6.21 -9.23
CA TYR A 71 -2.53 7.04 -10.39
C TYR A 71 -3.62 8.07 -10.10
N GLY A 72 -4.44 7.83 -9.07
CA GLY A 72 -5.61 8.63 -8.76
C GLY A 72 -5.25 10.09 -8.50
N PRO A 73 -6.00 11.05 -9.08
CA PRO A 73 -5.76 12.47 -8.88
C PRO A 73 -5.84 12.87 -7.40
N GLN A 74 -6.72 12.23 -6.63
CA GLN A 74 -6.91 12.47 -5.20
C GLN A 74 -5.66 12.16 -4.36
N PHE A 75 -4.77 11.28 -4.84
CA PHE A 75 -3.51 10.92 -4.16
C PHE A 75 -2.27 11.54 -4.81
N LYS A 76 -2.44 12.46 -5.77
CA LYS A 76 -1.30 13.13 -6.45
C LYS A 76 -0.34 13.79 -5.47
N HIS A 77 -0.87 14.41 -4.42
CA HIS A 77 -0.08 15.09 -3.39
C HIS A 77 0.87 14.15 -2.63
N LEU A 78 0.54 12.85 -2.50
CA LEU A 78 1.40 11.84 -1.87
C LEU A 78 2.58 11.43 -2.76
N ARG A 79 2.46 11.66 -4.09
CA ARG A 79 3.44 11.26 -5.10
C ARG A 79 4.37 12.40 -5.53
N TYR A 80 4.20 13.60 -4.97
CA TYR A 80 4.93 14.79 -5.41
C TYR A 80 6.47 14.62 -5.35
N ARG A 81 6.98 13.80 -4.42
CA ARG A 81 8.43 13.53 -4.29
C ARG A 81 8.96 12.40 -5.19
N ILE A 82 8.12 11.76 -5.99
CA ILE A 82 8.50 10.62 -6.85
C ILE A 82 8.93 11.08 -8.25
N TYR A 83 8.39 12.21 -8.73
CA TYR A 83 8.57 12.67 -10.11
C TYR A 83 9.41 13.95 -10.23
N ASN A 84 10.14 14.33 -9.17
CA ASN A 84 11.08 15.45 -9.18
C ASN A 84 12.51 14.96 -9.41
#